data_AF-A0A485C8X2-F1
#
_entry.id   AF-A0A485C8X2-F1
#
_cell.length_a   1.000
_cell.length_b   1.000
_cell.length_c   1.000
_cell.angle_alpha   90.00
_cell.angle_beta   90.00
_cell.angle_gamma   90.00
#
_symmetry.space_group_name_H-M   'P 1'
#
loop_
_entity.id
_entity.type
_entity.pdbx_description
1 polymer ?
#
loop_
_entity_poly.entity_id
_entity_poly.type
_entity_poly.pdbx_seq_one_letter_code
_entity_poly.pdbx_strand_id
1 'polypeptide(L)'
;MRYYQGTPSPVKHPELTDMVIFRENSEDIYAGIEWKADSADAEKVIKFLRDEMGVKKIRFPEHCGIGIKPCSEEGTKRLVRAAIEYAITNDRDSLTLVHKGNHHEVHRRRV
;
A
#
# COMPACT_ATOMS: atom_id res chain seq x y z
N MET A 1 15.13 12.76 1.38
CA MET A 1 15.70 12.55 2.72
C MET A 1 17.20 12.39 2.57
N ARG A 2 17.97 13.31 3.16
CA ARG A 2 19.42 13.25 3.19
C ARG A 2 19.92 13.65 4.57
N TYR A 3 21.06 13.12 4.96
CA TYR A 3 21.72 13.55 6.19
C TYR A 3 22.37 14.94 6.04
N TYR A 4 22.43 15.66 7.16
CA TYR A 4 23.17 16.92 7.28
C TYR A 4 24.17 16.79 8.44
N GLN A 5 25.43 17.12 8.17
CA GLN A 5 26.53 16.98 9.11
C GLN A 5 26.22 17.69 10.44
N GLY A 6 26.50 16.99 11.55
CA GLY A 6 26.26 17.50 12.90
C GLY A 6 24.86 17.21 13.44
N THR A 7 23.93 16.72 12.62
CA THR A 7 22.62 16.28 13.11
C THR A 7 22.79 15.02 13.98
N PRO A 8 22.31 14.99 15.24
CA PRO A 8 22.33 13.80 16.08
C PRO A 8 21.58 12.64 15.42
N SER A 9 22.15 11.44 15.47
CA SER A 9 21.60 10.25 14.80
C SER A 9 21.63 9.03 15.70
N PRO A 10 20.58 8.19 15.69
CA PRO A 10 20.57 6.90 16.40
C PRO A 10 21.30 5.78 15.65
N VAL A 11 21.67 5.97 14.38
CA VAL A 11 22.38 4.97 13.56
C VAL A 11 23.85 5.33 13.37
N LYS A 12 24.69 4.32 13.13
CA LYS A 12 26.16 4.47 13.03
C LYS A 12 26.65 5.30 11.84
N HIS A 13 25.99 5.17 10.68
CA HIS A 13 26.42 5.79 9.41
C HIS A 13 25.24 6.49 8.71
N PRO A 14 24.66 7.55 9.29
CA PRO A 14 23.55 8.28 8.67
C PRO A 14 23.93 8.99 7.37
N GLU A 15 25.21 9.33 7.19
CA GLU A 15 25.76 9.98 6.00
C GLU A 15 25.60 9.18 4.72
N LEU A 16 25.40 7.85 4.82
CA LEU A 16 25.11 6.99 3.68
C LEU A 16 23.65 7.06 3.22
N THR A 17 22.81 7.85 3.91
CA THR A 17 21.40 8.05 3.54
C THR A 17 21.25 9.24 2.60
N ASP A 18 21.03 8.94 1.32
CA ASP A 18 20.53 9.89 0.31
C ASP A 18 19.46 9.21 -0.54
N MET A 19 18.20 9.48 -0.21
CA MET A 19 17.05 8.87 -0.88
C MET A 19 15.96 9.89 -1.14
N VAL A 20 15.18 9.70 -2.20
CA VAL A 20 13.96 10.47 -2.45
C VAL A 20 12.79 9.49 -2.48
N ILE A 21 11.74 9.81 -1.73
CA ILE A 21 10.60 8.91 -1.56
C ILE A 21 9.43 9.46 -2.35
N PHE A 22 8.99 8.68 -3.33
CA PHE A 22 7.71 8.87 -4.01
C PHE A 22 6.68 7.96 -3.35
N ARG A 23 5.67 8.56 -2.74
CA ARG A 23 4.61 7.82 -2.05
C ARG A 23 3.27 8.11 -2.73
N GLU A 24 2.54 7.04 -3.06
CA GLU A 24 1.15 7.12 -3.49
C GLU A 24 0.30 7.68 -2.32
N ASN A 25 -0.56 8.65 -2.61
CA ASN A 25 -1.32 9.36 -1.58
C ASN A 25 -2.80 9.58 -1.94
N SER A 26 -3.33 8.82 -2.91
CA SER A 26 -4.72 8.92 -3.36
C SER A 26 -5.52 7.62 -3.24
N GLU A 27 -4.86 6.48 -3.03
CA GLU A 27 -5.46 5.15 -2.92
C GLU A 27 -4.92 4.40 -1.68
N ASP A 28 -4.80 3.07 -1.78
CA ASP A 28 -4.43 2.17 -0.68
C ASP A 28 -5.47 2.25 0.47
N ILE A 29 -5.14 1.66 1.61
CA ILE A 29 -5.96 1.67 2.82
C ILE A 29 -6.20 3.09 3.37
N TYR A 30 -5.38 4.07 2.93
CA TYR A 30 -5.54 5.48 3.27
C TYR A 30 -6.77 6.13 2.63
N ALA A 31 -7.43 5.46 1.68
CA ALA A 31 -8.72 5.88 1.16
C ALA A 31 -9.82 5.95 2.25
N GLY A 32 -9.61 5.29 3.41
CA GLY A 32 -10.54 5.38 4.55
C GLY A 32 -11.88 4.68 4.31
N ILE A 33 -11.92 3.72 3.38
CA ILE A 33 -13.12 2.94 3.08
C ILE A 33 -13.19 1.78 4.08
N GLU A 34 -13.90 2.00 5.17
CA GLU A 34 -14.02 1.03 6.26
C GLU A 34 -15.37 1.10 6.97
N TRP A 35 -15.77 -0.02 7.56
CA TRP A 35 -16.97 -0.16 8.36
C TRP A 35 -16.65 -0.77 9.72
N LYS A 36 -17.19 -0.14 10.76
CA LYS A 36 -17.02 -0.57 12.14
C LYS A 36 -17.66 -1.95 12.35
N ALA A 37 -17.02 -2.78 13.18
CA ALA A 37 -17.63 -4.01 13.68
C ALA A 37 -19.04 -3.75 14.26
N ASP A 38 -19.94 -4.71 14.07
CA ASP A 38 -21.34 -4.68 14.52
C ASP A 38 -22.21 -3.58 13.88
N SER A 39 -21.71 -2.92 12.83
CA SER A 39 -22.54 -2.05 12.02
C SER A 39 -23.29 -2.85 10.95
N ALA A 40 -24.51 -2.42 10.63
CA ALA A 40 -25.32 -3.02 9.57
C ALA A 40 -24.58 -3.06 8.21
N ASP A 41 -23.76 -2.05 7.92
CA ASP A 41 -22.97 -2.00 6.68
C ASP A 41 -21.83 -3.02 6.68
N ALA A 42 -21.11 -3.20 7.80
CA ALA A 42 -20.09 -4.23 7.91
C ALA A 42 -20.67 -5.63 7.72
N GLU A 43 -21.81 -5.92 8.37
CA GLU A 43 -22.53 -7.18 8.21
C GLU A 43 -22.97 -7.41 6.75
N LYS A 44 -23.49 -6.37 6.10
CA LYS A 44 -23.87 -6.42 4.68
C LYS A 44 -22.69 -6.75 3.78
N VAL A 45 -21.54 -6.11 4.00
CA VAL A 45 -20.32 -6.36 3.23
C VAL A 45 -19.78 -7.78 3.47
N ILE A 46 -19.75 -8.23 4.72
CA ILE A 46 -19.33 -9.59 5.08
C ILE A 46 -20.25 -10.62 4.40
N LYS A 47 -21.57 -10.38 4.43
CA LYS A 47 -22.55 -11.24 3.78
C LYS A 47 -22.32 -11.31 2.27
N PHE A 48 -22.17 -10.16 1.61
CA PHE A 48 -21.85 -10.10 0.18
C PHE A 48 -20.58 -10.89 -0.16
N LEU A 49 -19.49 -10.69 0.59
CA LEU A 49 -18.23 -11.39 0.38
C LEU A 49 -18.39 -12.91 0.54
N ARG A 50 -19.17 -13.38 1.52
CA ARG A 50 -19.34 -14.81 1.80
C ARG A 50 -20.29 -15.48 0.83
N ASP A 51 -21.46 -14.89 0.61
CA ASP A 51 -22.59 -15.52 -0.08
C ASP A 51 -22.46 -15.36 -1.60
N GLU A 52 -22.09 -14.17 -2.08
CA GLU A 52 -22.00 -13.87 -3.51
C GLU A 52 -20.60 -14.10 -4.06
N MET A 53 -19.56 -13.68 -3.33
CA MET A 53 -18.16 -13.79 -3.77
C MET A 53 -17.47 -15.08 -3.30
N GLY A 54 -18.16 -15.93 -2.52
CA GLY A 54 -17.66 -17.23 -2.07
C GLY A 54 -16.45 -17.17 -1.14
N VAL A 55 -16.21 -16.05 -0.45
CA VAL A 55 -15.05 -15.86 0.43
C VAL A 55 -15.19 -16.71 1.69
N LYS A 56 -14.26 -17.66 1.87
CA LYS A 56 -14.17 -18.55 3.06
C LYS A 56 -13.04 -18.19 4.03
N LYS A 57 -12.26 -17.13 3.73
CA LYS A 57 -11.03 -16.79 4.46
C LYS A 57 -11.24 -15.87 5.67
N ILE A 58 -12.44 -15.30 5.84
CA ILE A 58 -12.76 -14.50 7.03
C ILE A 58 -12.90 -15.45 8.21
N ARG A 59 -11.89 -15.46 9.09
CA ARG A 59 -11.76 -16.44 10.19
C ARG A 59 -12.83 -16.28 11.27
N PHE A 60 -13.20 -15.04 11.58
CA PHE A 60 -14.19 -14.67 12.58
C PHE A 60 -15.11 -13.62 11.95
N PRO A 61 -16.24 -14.03 11.35
CA PRO A 61 -17.13 -13.11 10.63
C PRO A 61 -18.05 -12.30 11.55
N GLU A 62 -18.22 -12.71 12.81
CA GLU A 62 -18.96 -11.96 13.83
C GLU A 62 -18.03 -10.95 14.51
N HIS A 63 -18.57 -9.80 14.95
CA HIS A 63 -17.81 -8.73 15.59
C HIS A 63 -16.59 -8.27 14.77
N CYS A 64 -16.70 -8.30 13.45
CA CYS A 64 -15.61 -8.06 12.50
C CYS A 64 -15.79 -6.73 11.77
N GLY A 65 -14.78 -5.86 11.85
CA GLY A 65 -14.69 -4.68 11.01
C GLY A 65 -14.12 -5.03 9.64
N ILE A 66 -14.50 -4.27 8.61
CA ILE A 66 -14.00 -4.47 7.24
C ILE A 66 -13.35 -3.18 6.74
N GLY A 67 -12.18 -3.32 6.12
CA GLY A 67 -11.50 -2.25 5.38
C GLY A 67 -11.22 -2.68 3.94
N ILE A 68 -11.25 -1.73 3.01
CA ILE A 68 -11.00 -1.96 1.59
C ILE A 68 -9.71 -1.26 1.18
N LYS A 69 -8.83 -1.99 0.50
CA LYS A 69 -7.58 -1.48 -0.06
C LYS A 69 -7.64 -1.54 -1.60
N PRO A 70 -8.03 -0.45 -2.28
CA PRO A 70 -7.88 -0.34 -3.71
C PRO A 70 -6.42 -0.05 -4.09
N CYS A 71 -6.02 -0.54 -5.27
CA CYS A 71 -4.75 -0.21 -5.90
C CYS A 71 -4.99 -0.27 -7.41
N SER A 72 -4.96 0.87 -8.10
CA SER A 72 -5.26 0.92 -9.52
C SER A 72 -4.01 0.96 -10.39
N GLU A 73 -4.19 0.53 -11.64
CA GLU A 73 -3.17 0.67 -12.68
C GLU A 73 -2.86 2.15 -12.94
N GLU A 74 -3.88 3.01 -12.98
CA GLU A 74 -3.72 4.44 -13.24
C GLU A 74 -2.95 5.15 -12.12
N GLY A 75 -3.35 4.94 -10.86
CA GLY A 75 -2.68 5.52 -9.69
C GLY A 75 -1.22 5.09 -9.60
N THR A 76 -0.96 3.78 -9.78
CA THR A 76 0.39 3.22 -9.78
C THR A 76 1.23 3.78 -10.93
N LYS A 77 0.73 3.76 -12.17
CA LYS A 77 1.49 4.24 -13.34
C LYS A 77 1.78 5.73 -13.25
N ARG A 78 0.85 6.54 -12.74
CA ARG A 78 1.09 7.98 -12.52
C ARG A 78 2.25 8.22 -11.57
N LEU A 79 2.27 7.53 -10.42
CA LEU A 79 3.34 7.67 -9.42
C LEU A 79 4.69 7.19 -9.96
N VAL A 80 4.73 5.98 -10.54
CA VAL A 80 5.97 5.38 -11.04
C VAL A 80 6.54 6.21 -12.19
N ARG A 81 5.69 6.76 -13.07
CA ARG A 81 6.12 7.68 -14.12
C ARG A 81 6.81 8.91 -13.54
N ALA A 82 6.21 9.57 -12.56
CA ALA A 82 6.82 10.74 -11.92
C ALA A 82 8.16 10.41 -11.24
N ALA A 83 8.27 9.23 -10.62
CA ALA A 83 9.53 8.76 -10.02
C ALA A 83 10.61 8.48 -11.07
N ILE A 84 10.27 7.88 -12.22
CA ILE A 84 11.18 7.64 -13.35
C ILE A 84 11.66 8.98 -13.92
N GLU A 85 10.74 9.90 -14.19
CA GLU A 85 11.06 11.25 -14.70
C GLU A 85 11.99 12.00 -13.76
N TYR A 86 11.73 11.92 -12.44
CA TYR A 86 12.60 12.50 -11.43
C TYR A 86 14.00 11.88 -11.42
N ALA A 87 14.08 10.54 -11.48
CA ALA A 87 15.37 9.84 -11.48
C ALA A 87 16.22 10.23 -12.70
N ILE A 88 15.62 10.30 -13.89
CA ILE A 88 16.31 10.73 -15.12
C ILE A 88 16.74 12.19 -15.04
N THR A 89 15.83 13.09 -14.62
CA THR A 89 16.11 14.54 -14.59
C THR A 89 17.18 14.91 -13.57
N ASN A 90 17.35 14.11 -12.51
CA ASN A 90 18.28 14.38 -11.41
C ASN A 90 19.44 13.37 -11.38
N ASP A 91 19.69 12.65 -12.48
CA ASP A 91 20.78 11.69 -12.66
C ASP A 91 20.94 10.73 -11.47
N ARG A 92 19.83 10.10 -11.06
CA ARG A 92 19.81 9.15 -9.94
C ARG A 92 20.16 7.74 -10.43
N ASP A 93 20.98 7.03 -9.68
CA ASP A 93 21.53 5.72 -10.07
C ASP A 93 20.49 4.60 -10.24
N SER A 94 19.38 4.66 -9.49
CA SER A 94 18.37 3.61 -9.50
C SER A 94 16.99 4.08 -9.04
N LEU A 95 15.99 3.31 -9.45
CA LEU A 95 14.63 3.36 -8.94
C LEU A 95 14.27 2.00 -8.34
N THR A 96 13.79 2.00 -7.11
CA THR A 96 13.38 0.77 -6.40
C THR A 96 11.88 0.78 -6.14
N LEU A 97 11.18 -0.25 -6.62
CA LEU A 97 9.77 -0.48 -6.29
C LEU A 97 9.65 -1.27 -4.99
N VAL A 98 9.16 -0.63 -3.93
CA VAL A 98 8.96 -1.27 -2.62
C VAL A 98 7.52 -1.76 -2.52
N HIS A 99 7.34 -3.07 -2.28
CA HIS A 99 6.00 -3.68 -2.19
C HIS A 99 5.99 -4.92 -1.27
N LYS A 100 4.79 -5.36 -0.86
CA LYS A 100 4.56 -6.63 -0.14
C LYS A 100 3.75 -7.62 -1.00
N GLY A 101 4.16 -7.76 -2.27
CA GLY A 101 3.42 -8.52 -3.27
C GLY A 101 3.29 -10.02 -2.98
N ASN A 102 4.15 -10.58 -2.11
CA ASN A 102 4.11 -11.99 -1.78
C ASN A 102 2.84 -12.45 -1.03
N HIS A 103 2.16 -11.55 -0.31
CA HIS A 103 0.91 -11.86 0.41
C HIS A 103 -0.31 -11.12 -0.17
N HIS A 104 -0.12 -10.03 -0.90
CA HIS A 104 -1.19 -9.17 -1.43
C HIS A 104 -1.39 -9.32 -2.95
N GLU A 105 -1.00 -10.47 -3.51
CA GLU A 105 -1.20 -10.78 -4.93
C GLU A 105 -2.69 -10.95 -5.25
N VAL A 106 -3.22 -10.10 -6.13
CA VAL A 106 -4.66 -10.09 -6.50
C VAL A 106 -4.98 -11.16 -7.56
N HIS A 107 -3.96 -11.70 -8.25
CA HIS A 107 -4.15 -12.68 -9.32
C HIS A 107 -3.30 -13.93 -9.15
N ARG A 108 -3.69 -14.81 -8.22
CA ARG A 108 -3.34 -16.24 -8.37
C ARG A 108 -4.46 -16.95 -9.08
N ARG A 109 -4.39 -17.00 -10.43
CA ARG A 109 -4.92 -18.17 -11.13
C ARG A 109 -4.10 -19.36 -10.63
N ARG A 110 -4.66 -20.15 -9.72
CA ARG A 110 -4.23 -21.54 -9.58
C ARG A 110 -4.60 -22.20 -10.90
N VAL A 111 -3.61 -22.35 -11.78
CA VAL A 111 -3.60 -23.45 -12.75
C VAL A 111 -3.56 -24.77 -11.99
#